data_AF-A0A836X2L2-F1
#
_entry.id   AF-A0A836X2L2-F1
#
_cell.length_a   1.000
_cell.length_b   1.000
_cell.length_c   1.000
_cell.angle_alpha   90.00
_cell.angle_beta   90.00
_cell.angle_gamma   90.00
#
_symmetry.space_group_name_H-M   'P 1'
#
loop_
_entity.id
_entity.type
_entity.pdbx_description
1 polymer ?
#
loop_
_entity_poly.entity_id
_entity_poly.type
_entity_poly.pdbx_seq_one_letter_code
_entity_poly.pdbx_strand_id
1 'polypeptide(L)'
;MMLLRRAQRDFEQVLIALLALCWLGGCGAEPPVPEAGVVARIGAERIDAGQLRAFATQIPITLLSTETDQSTQQLYLRAMIVRKLLAQEVERRGIDTSQVVRTGVANRLTQRLSDSYRREQLWPGTEPDEAEVLAYYDSVGLHHQRLVAGIVVAERDVADDVAARLQAGASFERLAHEVSQHKPSAFR
;
A
#
# COMPACT_ATOMS: atom_id res chain seq x y z
N MET A 1 36.19 -36.05 -63.12
CA MET A 1 35.56 -36.30 -61.80
C MET A 1 36.36 -35.76 -60.59
N MET A 2 37.34 -34.85 -60.77
CA MET A 2 38.16 -34.27 -59.68
C MET A 2 37.81 -32.82 -59.33
N LEU A 3 37.15 -32.07 -60.22
CA LEU A 3 36.86 -30.64 -60.00
C LEU A 3 35.62 -30.38 -59.12
N LEU A 4 34.61 -31.27 -59.12
CA LEU A 4 33.43 -31.12 -58.24
C LEU A 4 33.73 -31.39 -56.76
N ARG A 5 34.76 -32.18 -56.43
CA ARG A 5 35.12 -32.49 -55.02
C ARG A 5 35.87 -31.36 -54.31
N ARG A 6 36.45 -30.40 -55.06
CA ARG A 6 37.14 -29.23 -54.49
C ARG A 6 36.14 -28.17 -54.02
N ALA A 7 35.20 -27.80 -54.88
CA ALA A 7 34.14 -26.84 -54.55
C ALA A 7 33.28 -27.26 -53.35
N GLN A 8 33.04 -28.56 -53.18
CA GLN A 8 32.26 -29.10 -52.06
C GLN A 8 33.01 -29.05 -50.73
N ARG A 9 34.35 -29.19 -50.74
CA ARG A 9 35.19 -29.04 -49.54
C ARG A 9 35.36 -27.58 -49.13
N ASP A 10 35.46 -26.67 -50.09
CA ASP A 10 35.60 -25.25 -49.82
C ASP A 10 34.31 -24.67 -49.20
N PHE A 11 33.13 -25.17 -49.63
CA PHE A 11 31.85 -24.78 -49.04
C PHE A 11 31.65 -25.32 -47.61
N GLU A 12 32.09 -26.56 -47.32
CA GLU A 12 32.06 -27.12 -45.96
C GLU A 12 33.03 -26.39 -45.02
N GLN A 13 34.22 -26.00 -45.49
CA GLN A 13 35.19 -25.26 -44.67
C GLN A 13 34.72 -23.85 -44.34
N VAL A 14 34.06 -23.16 -45.27
CA VAL A 14 33.47 -21.83 -45.01
C VAL A 14 32.29 -21.92 -44.04
N LEU A 15 31.45 -22.96 -44.14
CA LEU A 15 30.32 -23.17 -43.25
C LEU A 15 30.77 -23.48 -41.80
N ILE A 16 31.82 -24.29 -41.64
CA ILE A 16 32.41 -24.60 -40.33
C ILE A 16 33.09 -23.37 -39.72
N ALA A 17 33.75 -22.53 -40.52
CA ALA A 17 34.36 -21.29 -40.04
C ALA A 17 33.31 -20.24 -39.59
N LEU A 18 32.16 -20.17 -40.28
CA LEU A 18 31.07 -19.25 -39.91
C LEU A 18 30.33 -19.68 -38.63
N LEU A 19 30.16 -20.99 -38.42
CA LEU A 19 29.58 -21.56 -37.19
C LEU A 19 30.50 -21.40 -35.98
N ALA A 20 31.83 -21.49 -36.16
CA ALA A 20 32.82 -21.25 -35.11
C ALA A 20 32.88 -19.77 -34.68
N LEU A 21 32.65 -18.83 -35.60
CA LEU A 21 32.66 -17.39 -35.30
C LEU A 21 31.42 -16.96 -34.49
N CYS A 22 30.28 -17.63 -34.66
CA CYS A 22 29.07 -17.40 -33.85
C CYS A 22 29.20 -17.87 -32.39
N TRP A 23 30.14 -18.76 -32.07
CA TRP A 23 30.37 -19.23 -30.69
C TRP A 23 31.18 -18.25 -29.84
N LEU A 24 31.91 -17.33 -30.45
CA LEU A 24 32.76 -16.36 -29.74
C LEU A 24 32.06 -15.02 -29.45
N GLY A 25 30.85 -14.81 -29.98
CA GLY A 25 30.05 -13.59 -29.77
C GLY A 25 29.08 -13.65 -28.59
N GLY A 26 29.10 -14.73 -27.79
CA GLY A 26 28.29 -14.86 -26.60
C GLY A 26 28.80 -13.96 -25.47
N CYS A 27 28.46 -12.67 -25.50
CA CYS A 27 28.55 -11.78 -24.33
C CYS A 27 27.54 -12.24 -23.27
N GLY A 28 27.83 -13.36 -22.60
CA GLY A 28 27.27 -13.63 -21.29
C GLY A 28 27.96 -12.70 -20.30
N ALA A 29 27.24 -11.65 -19.86
CA ALA A 29 27.70 -10.86 -18.72
C ALA A 29 27.94 -11.82 -17.55
N GLU A 30 29.20 -11.87 -17.10
CA GLU A 30 29.63 -12.75 -16.01
C GLU A 30 28.74 -12.48 -14.77
N PRO A 31 28.17 -13.52 -14.14
CA PRO A 31 27.31 -13.33 -12.99
C PRO A 31 28.10 -12.59 -11.90
N PRO A 32 27.56 -11.50 -11.34
CA PRO A 32 28.28 -10.71 -10.36
C PRO A 32 28.67 -11.58 -9.15
N VAL A 33 29.96 -11.54 -8.80
CA VAL A 33 30.51 -12.28 -7.66
C VAL A 33 29.73 -11.92 -6.39
N PRO A 34 29.29 -12.91 -5.57
CA PRO A 34 28.56 -12.62 -4.34
C PRO A 34 29.44 -11.82 -3.37
N GLU A 35 29.07 -10.58 -3.12
CA GLU A 35 29.69 -9.73 -2.10
C GLU A 35 29.15 -10.10 -0.71
N ALA A 36 30.05 -10.29 0.25
CA ALA A 36 29.66 -10.64 1.61
C ALA A 36 28.73 -9.58 2.24
N GLY A 37 27.55 -9.99 2.70
CA GLY A 37 26.57 -9.12 3.35
C GLY A 37 25.57 -8.43 2.42
N VAL A 38 25.75 -8.53 1.11
CA VAL A 38 24.79 -8.04 0.11
C VAL A 38 23.76 -9.13 -0.16
N VAL A 39 22.47 -8.81 -0.01
CA VAL A 39 21.36 -9.76 -0.20
C VAL A 39 20.63 -9.59 -1.53
N ALA A 40 20.73 -8.42 -2.18
CA ALA A 40 20.22 -8.19 -3.52
C ALA A 40 20.88 -6.97 -4.19
N ARG A 41 20.75 -6.87 -5.51
CA ARG A 41 21.20 -5.71 -6.32
C ARG A 41 20.11 -5.28 -7.28
N ILE A 42 19.90 -3.97 -7.43
CA ILE A 42 18.91 -3.35 -8.32
C ILE A 42 19.63 -2.31 -9.17
N GLY A 43 20.04 -2.70 -10.37
CA GLY A 43 20.94 -1.88 -11.19
C GLY A 43 22.27 -1.62 -10.46
N ALA A 44 22.58 -0.35 -10.20
CA ALA A 44 23.77 0.05 -9.44
C ALA A 44 23.57 0.04 -7.91
N GLU A 45 22.34 -0.06 -7.42
CA GLU A 45 22.04 0.00 -5.99
C GLU A 45 22.13 -1.39 -5.34
N ARG A 46 22.69 -1.47 -4.13
CA ARG A 46 22.77 -2.70 -3.34
C ARG A 46 21.79 -2.69 -2.17
N ILE A 47 21.27 -3.86 -1.81
CA ILE A 47 20.53 -4.10 -0.58
C ILE A 47 21.39 -4.95 0.34
N ASP A 48 21.71 -4.42 1.52
CA ASP A 48 22.53 -5.10 2.53
C ASP A 48 21.66 -5.82 3.56
N ALA A 49 22.19 -6.88 4.18
CA ALA A 49 21.49 -7.64 5.23
C ALA A 49 21.09 -6.76 6.44
N GLY A 50 21.82 -5.69 6.72
CA GLY A 50 21.44 -4.68 7.73
C GLY A 50 20.16 -3.93 7.38
N GLN A 51 20.01 -3.53 6.11
CA GLN A 51 18.82 -2.83 5.63
C GLN A 51 17.59 -3.74 5.65
N LEU A 52 17.75 -5.03 5.30
CA LEU A 52 16.68 -6.01 5.39
C LEU A 52 16.16 -6.18 6.83
N ARG A 53 17.08 -6.25 7.81
CA ARG A 53 16.71 -6.33 9.23
C ARG A 53 16.02 -5.06 9.72
N ALA A 54 16.51 -3.89 9.35
CA ALA A 54 15.89 -2.61 9.72
C ALA A 54 14.49 -2.43 9.10
N PHE A 55 14.28 -2.94 7.88
CA PHE A 55 12.96 -2.95 7.25
C PHE A 55 11.99 -3.87 8.00
N ALA A 56 12.45 -5.05 8.43
CA ALA A 56 11.63 -6.00 9.17
C ALA A 56 11.13 -5.45 10.53
N THR A 57 11.90 -4.60 11.22
CA THR A 57 11.48 -4.01 12.51
C THR A 57 10.43 -2.91 12.35
N GLN A 58 10.24 -2.37 11.15
CA GLN A 58 9.24 -1.33 10.85
C GLN A 58 7.88 -1.92 10.47
N ILE A 59 7.79 -3.23 10.25
CA ILE A 59 6.54 -3.90 9.91
C ILE A 59 5.74 -4.16 11.21
N PRO A 60 4.44 -3.80 11.26
CA PRO A 60 3.61 -4.02 12.43
C PRO A 60 3.62 -5.48 12.89
N ILE A 61 3.66 -5.69 14.21
CA ILE A 61 3.64 -7.03 14.86
C ILE A 61 2.44 -7.88 14.42
N THR A 62 1.33 -7.26 14.01
CA THR A 62 0.15 -7.96 13.48
C THR A 62 0.36 -8.63 12.13
N LEU A 63 1.42 -8.27 11.39
CA LEU A 63 1.81 -8.88 10.11
C LEU A 63 3.07 -9.75 10.24
N LEU A 64 3.68 -9.78 11.42
CA LEU A 64 4.81 -10.65 11.72
C LEU A 64 4.28 -12.07 11.90
N SER A 65 4.59 -12.96 10.97
CA SER A 65 4.51 -14.39 11.22
C SER A 65 5.38 -14.69 12.44
N THR A 66 4.81 -15.35 13.45
CA THR A 66 5.56 -15.81 14.65
C THR A 66 6.72 -16.74 14.30
N GLU A 67 6.73 -17.28 13.08
CA GLU A 67 7.84 -18.05 12.54
C GLU A 67 8.76 -17.14 11.73
N THR A 68 10.02 -17.03 12.19
CA THR A 68 11.13 -16.45 11.43
C THR A 68 11.59 -17.49 10.40
N ASP A 69 10.74 -17.77 9.43
CA ASP A 69 11.07 -18.68 8.34
C ASP A 69 11.87 -17.95 7.25
N GLN A 70 12.68 -18.69 6.50
CA GLN A 70 13.40 -18.17 5.33
C GLN A 70 12.41 -17.55 4.31
N SER A 71 11.19 -18.07 4.25
CA SER A 71 10.11 -17.52 3.40
C SER A 71 9.74 -16.08 3.78
N THR A 72 9.71 -15.73 5.06
CA THR A 72 9.40 -14.37 5.55
C THR A 72 10.51 -13.39 5.19
N GLN A 73 11.78 -13.79 5.31
CA GLN A 73 12.92 -12.96 4.89
C GLN A 73 12.89 -12.68 3.38
N GLN A 74 12.56 -13.69 2.57
CA GLN A 74 12.39 -13.52 1.12
C GLN A 74 11.21 -12.60 0.79
N LEU A 75 10.10 -12.68 1.52
CA LEU A 75 8.96 -11.78 1.35
C LEU A 75 9.35 -10.32 1.62
N TYR A 76 10.07 -10.06 2.70
CA TYR A 76 10.56 -8.71 3.01
C TYR A 76 11.55 -8.20 1.98
N LEU A 77 12.49 -9.05 1.55
CA LEU A 77 13.44 -8.70 0.49
C LEU A 77 12.70 -8.35 -0.81
N ARG A 78 11.71 -9.15 -1.21
CA ARG A 78 10.88 -8.89 -2.38
C ARG A 78 10.12 -7.57 -2.25
N ALA A 79 9.53 -7.30 -1.10
CA ALA A 79 8.82 -6.04 -0.84
C ALA A 79 9.77 -4.83 -0.94
N MET A 80 10.98 -4.93 -0.40
CA MET A 80 12.02 -3.89 -0.53
C MET A 80 12.43 -3.67 -1.99
N ILE A 81 12.64 -4.75 -2.75
CA ILE A 81 13.01 -4.67 -4.16
C ILE A 81 11.90 -3.98 -4.97
N VAL A 82 10.65 -4.42 -4.81
CA VAL A 82 9.50 -3.81 -5.49
C VAL A 82 9.37 -2.33 -5.13
N ARG A 83 9.53 -1.98 -3.84
CA ARG A 83 9.47 -0.58 -3.39
C ARG A 83 10.54 0.29 -4.06
N LYS A 84 11.78 -0.21 -4.16
CA LYS A 84 12.90 0.52 -4.79
C LYS A 84 12.69 0.68 -6.30
N LEU A 85 12.26 -0.37 -6.99
CA LEU A 85 11.93 -0.31 -8.41
C LEU A 85 10.81 0.71 -8.68
N LEU A 86 9.76 0.70 -7.86
CA LEU A 86 8.68 1.68 -7.98
C LEU A 86 9.17 3.11 -7.72
N ALA A 87 10.04 3.33 -6.74
CA ALA A 87 10.63 4.64 -6.46
C ALA A 87 11.45 5.15 -7.66
N GLN A 88 12.32 4.31 -8.22
CA GLN A 88 13.10 4.64 -9.41
C GLN A 88 12.20 4.97 -10.61
N GLU A 89 11.12 4.23 -10.79
CA GLU A 89 10.17 4.48 -11.88
C GLU A 89 9.36 5.76 -11.67
N VAL A 90 8.98 6.06 -10.43
CA VAL A 90 8.29 7.30 -10.04
C VAL A 90 9.16 8.52 -10.35
N GLU A 91 10.45 8.48 -9.99
CA GLU A 91 11.44 9.52 -10.30
C GLU A 91 11.65 9.64 -11.82
N ARG A 92 11.87 8.52 -12.52
CA ARG A 92 12.07 8.49 -13.97
C ARG A 92 10.90 9.10 -14.75
N ARG A 93 9.67 8.94 -14.25
CA ARG A 93 8.46 9.51 -14.85
C ARG A 93 8.13 10.92 -14.33
N GLY A 94 8.90 11.47 -13.39
CA GLY A 94 8.63 12.76 -12.75
C GLY A 94 7.32 12.78 -11.93
N ILE A 95 6.83 11.61 -11.49
CA ILE A 95 5.58 11.51 -10.71
C ILE A 95 5.78 12.07 -9.29
N ASP A 96 6.98 11.90 -8.74
CA ASP A 96 7.43 12.45 -7.45
C ASP A 96 7.29 13.98 -7.39
N THR A 97 7.45 14.66 -8.52
CA THR A 97 7.32 16.12 -8.62
C THR A 97 5.92 16.59 -9.04
N SER A 98 4.97 15.68 -9.27
CA SER A 98 3.60 16.06 -9.66
C SER A 98 2.90 16.90 -8.59
N GLN A 99 1.98 17.78 -9.01
CA GLN A 99 1.25 18.66 -8.09
C GLN A 99 0.50 17.87 -6.99
N VAL A 100 -0.06 16.71 -7.34
CA VAL A 100 -0.77 15.84 -6.40
C VAL A 100 0.18 15.31 -5.32
N VAL A 101 1.38 14.85 -5.70
CA VAL A 101 2.38 14.37 -4.73
C VAL A 101 2.89 15.51 -3.87
N ARG A 102 3.25 16.67 -4.45
CA ARG A 102 3.71 17.84 -3.67
C ARG A 102 2.69 18.30 -2.64
N THR A 103 1.42 18.38 -3.04
CA THR A 103 0.32 18.74 -2.13
C THR A 103 0.15 17.70 -1.03
N GLY A 104 0.20 16.41 -1.38
CA GLY A 104 0.14 15.33 -0.41
C GLY A 104 1.29 15.34 0.60
N VAL A 105 2.51 15.61 0.14
CA VAL A 105 3.71 15.73 1.00
C VAL A 105 3.60 16.94 1.92
N ALA A 106 3.20 18.11 1.40
CA ALA A 106 3.01 19.31 2.20
C ALA A 106 1.96 19.09 3.31
N ASN A 107 0.81 18.51 2.97
CA ASN A 107 -0.24 18.21 3.94
C ASN A 107 0.25 17.25 5.04
N ARG A 108 0.96 16.18 4.65
CA ARG A 108 1.53 15.23 5.62
C ARG A 108 2.58 15.86 6.51
N LEU A 109 3.40 16.76 5.97
CA LEU A 109 4.40 17.50 6.75
C LEU A 109 3.70 18.41 7.77
N THR A 110 2.71 19.20 7.34
CA THR A 110 1.93 20.07 8.23
C THR A 110 1.24 19.27 9.35
N GLN A 111 0.65 18.12 9.03
CA GLN A 111 0.05 17.23 10.01
C GLN A 111 1.09 16.71 11.01
N ARG A 112 2.21 16.19 10.52
CA ARG A 112 3.28 15.66 11.40
C ARG A 112 3.85 16.73 12.33
N LEU A 113 4.08 17.94 11.82
CA LEU A 113 4.55 19.07 12.63
C LEU A 113 3.52 19.48 13.68
N SER A 114 2.24 19.52 13.30
CA SER A 114 1.15 19.85 14.21
C SER A 114 1.00 18.80 15.32
N ASP A 115 1.10 17.52 14.99
CA ASP A 115 1.03 16.41 15.95
C ASP A 115 2.23 16.40 16.90
N SER A 116 3.43 16.63 16.38
CA SER A 116 4.64 16.80 17.21
C SER A 116 4.51 17.99 18.14
N TYR A 117 4.09 19.16 17.63
CA TYR A 117 3.90 20.36 18.45
C TYR A 117 2.86 20.13 19.57
N ARG A 118 1.70 19.55 19.25
CA ARG A 118 0.69 19.21 20.26
C ARG A 118 1.26 18.29 21.34
N ARG A 119 1.99 17.25 20.93
CA ARG A 119 2.57 16.26 21.83
C ARG A 119 3.66 16.81 22.73
N GLU A 120 4.51 17.66 22.19
CA GLU A 120 5.70 18.13 22.88
C GLU A 120 5.46 19.42 23.65
N GLN A 121 4.47 20.24 23.24
CA GLN A 121 4.26 21.59 23.79
C GLN A 121 2.90 21.79 24.44
N LEU A 122 1.83 21.11 23.99
CA LEU A 122 0.48 21.34 24.51
C LEU A 122 0.02 20.27 25.51
N TRP A 123 0.28 18.99 25.22
CA TRP A 123 -0.13 17.89 26.10
C TRP A 123 0.64 17.81 27.43
N PRO A 124 1.95 18.12 27.50
CA PRO A 124 2.64 18.09 28.78
C PRO A 124 2.00 19.06 29.78
N GLY A 125 1.56 18.55 30.93
CA GLY A 125 0.87 19.34 31.96
C GLY A 125 -0.64 19.51 31.78
N THR A 126 -1.23 18.93 30.72
CA THR A 126 -2.68 18.82 30.60
C THR A 126 -3.14 17.50 31.24
N GLU A 127 -3.61 17.56 32.47
CA GLU A 127 -4.35 16.46 33.10
C GLU A 127 -5.84 16.77 33.04
N PRO A 128 -6.65 15.94 32.36
CA PRO A 128 -8.10 16.13 32.39
C PRO A 128 -8.63 15.87 33.79
N ASP A 129 -9.52 16.73 34.28
CA ASP A 129 -10.24 16.49 35.52
C ASP A 129 -11.19 15.30 35.33
N GLU A 130 -11.02 14.25 36.13
CA GLU A 130 -11.84 13.05 36.07
C GLU A 130 -13.33 13.37 36.32
N ALA A 131 -13.63 14.35 37.18
CA ALA A 131 -15.00 14.77 37.44
C ALA A 131 -15.63 15.44 36.21
N GLU A 132 -14.87 16.28 35.50
CA GLU A 132 -15.31 16.91 34.25
C GLU A 132 -15.50 15.87 33.14
N VAL A 133 -14.58 14.92 33.02
CA VAL A 133 -14.67 13.81 32.05
C VAL A 133 -15.92 12.97 32.32
N LEU A 134 -16.19 12.62 33.58
CA LEU A 134 -17.37 11.85 33.95
C LEU A 134 -18.66 12.63 33.71
N ALA A 135 -18.69 13.91 34.09
CA ALA A 135 -19.84 14.78 33.83
C ALA A 135 -20.14 14.89 32.33
N TYR A 136 -19.10 15.02 31.49
CA TYR A 136 -19.25 15.00 30.05
C TYR A 136 -19.78 13.64 29.57
N TYR A 137 -19.15 12.55 29.99
CA TYR A 137 -19.52 11.17 29.63
C TYR A 137 -21.00 10.87 29.91
N ASP A 138 -21.49 11.32 31.06
CA ASP A 138 -22.89 11.18 31.45
C ASP A 138 -23.81 12.13 30.67
N SER A 139 -23.39 13.38 30.44
CA SER A 139 -24.19 14.38 29.72
C SER A 139 -24.53 13.97 28.28
N VAL A 140 -23.60 13.28 27.61
CA VAL A 140 -23.78 12.79 26.23
C VAL A 140 -24.25 11.33 26.20
N GLY A 141 -24.51 10.72 27.37
CA GLY A 141 -25.06 9.37 27.47
C GLY A 141 -24.13 8.29 26.90
N LEU A 142 -22.81 8.46 26.99
CA LEU A 142 -21.86 7.50 26.45
C LEU A 142 -21.83 6.17 27.22
N HIS A 143 -22.47 6.09 28.40
CA HIS A 143 -22.75 4.86 29.13
C HIS A 143 -23.84 3.99 28.49
N HIS A 144 -24.42 4.44 27.38
CA HIS A 144 -25.51 3.75 26.72
C HIS A 144 -25.14 3.25 25.34
N GLN A 145 -25.34 1.95 25.13
CA GLN A 145 -25.43 1.40 23.78
C GLN A 145 -26.86 1.55 23.27
N ARG A 146 -27.01 2.04 22.04
CA ARG A 146 -28.30 2.17 21.34
C ARG A 146 -28.16 1.58 19.95
N LEU A 147 -29.10 0.70 19.59
CA LEU A 147 -29.27 0.28 18.21
C LEU A 147 -30.19 1.30 17.54
N VAL A 148 -29.63 2.10 16.63
CA VAL A 148 -30.37 3.11 15.89
C VAL A 148 -30.49 2.71 14.42
N ALA A 149 -31.66 2.97 13.85
CA ALA A 149 -31.94 2.92 12.43
C ALA A 149 -32.52 4.28 12.02
N GLY A 150 -32.26 4.72 10.78
CA GLY A 150 -32.69 6.04 10.32
C GLY A 150 -33.29 5.97 8.92
N ILE A 151 -34.34 6.76 8.68
CA ILE A 151 -34.89 6.99 7.34
C ILE A 151 -34.33 8.32 6.86
N VAL A 152 -33.62 8.31 5.72
CA VAL A 152 -32.94 9.50 5.20
C VAL A 152 -33.66 9.95 3.94
N VAL A 153 -34.16 11.18 3.93
CA VAL A 153 -34.88 11.78 2.80
C VAL A 153 -34.28 13.14 2.46
N ALA A 154 -34.44 13.59 1.22
CA ALA A 154 -33.87 14.86 0.77
C ALA A 154 -34.65 16.10 1.28
N GLU A 155 -35.96 15.97 1.43
CA GLU A 155 -36.86 17.09 1.73
C GLU A 155 -37.44 16.99 3.14
N ARG A 156 -37.55 18.13 3.81
CA ARG A 156 -38.05 18.21 5.18
C ARG A 156 -39.52 17.81 5.30
N ASP A 157 -40.36 18.23 4.35
CA ASP A 157 -41.79 17.92 4.36
C ASP A 157 -42.04 16.40 4.29
N VAL A 158 -41.18 15.68 3.57
CA VAL A 158 -41.20 14.20 3.51
C VAL A 158 -40.76 13.60 4.85
N ALA A 159 -39.76 14.18 5.51
CA ALA A 159 -39.34 13.72 6.83
C ALA A 159 -40.44 13.90 7.87
N ASP A 160 -41.17 15.02 7.82
CA ASP A 160 -42.25 15.35 8.73
C ASP A 160 -43.47 14.43 8.50
N ASP A 161 -43.83 14.10 7.25
CA ASP A 161 -44.86 13.09 6.93
C ASP A 161 -44.48 11.70 7.47
N VAL A 162 -43.24 11.27 7.23
CA VAL A 162 -42.73 9.98 7.72
C VAL A 162 -42.78 9.92 9.24
N ALA A 163 -42.38 10.99 9.92
CA ALA A 163 -42.45 11.08 11.38
C ALA A 163 -43.89 10.97 11.90
N ALA A 164 -44.85 11.67 11.27
CA ALA A 164 -46.26 11.59 11.63
C ALA A 164 -46.82 10.17 11.42
N ARG A 165 -46.48 9.51 10.31
CA ARG A 165 -46.88 8.13 10.02
C ARG A 165 -46.29 7.13 11.01
N LEU A 166 -45.03 7.29 11.40
CA LEU A 166 -44.39 6.47 12.45
C LEU A 166 -45.08 6.66 13.80
N GLN A 167 -45.41 7.89 14.19
CA GLN A 167 -46.16 8.17 15.42
C GLN A 167 -47.57 7.57 15.41
N ALA A 168 -48.20 7.50 14.23
CA ALA A 168 -49.48 6.84 14.02
C ALA A 168 -49.39 5.30 14.00
N GLY A 169 -48.19 4.71 14.17
CA GLY A 169 -47.98 3.27 14.25
C GLY A 169 -47.67 2.58 12.91
N ALA A 170 -47.32 3.34 11.87
CA ALA A 170 -46.81 2.74 10.64
C ALA A 170 -45.50 1.96 10.89
N SER A 171 -45.25 0.92 10.10
CA SER A 171 -44.02 0.12 10.22
C SER A 171 -42.81 0.91 9.75
N PHE A 172 -41.77 0.94 10.58
CA PHE A 172 -40.49 1.56 10.27
C PHE A 172 -39.83 0.92 9.05
N GLU A 173 -39.76 -0.42 9.01
CA GLU A 173 -39.14 -1.19 7.92
C GLU A 173 -39.79 -0.85 6.57
N ARG A 174 -41.13 -0.81 6.52
CA ARG A 174 -41.85 -0.45 5.28
C ARG A 174 -41.49 0.96 4.81
N LEU A 175 -41.52 1.94 5.72
CA LEU A 175 -41.19 3.33 5.36
C LEU A 175 -39.72 3.47 4.97
N ALA A 176 -38.82 2.77 5.65
CA ALA A 176 -37.40 2.77 5.31
C ALA A 176 -37.15 2.22 3.90
N HIS A 177 -37.85 1.16 3.51
CA HIS A 177 -37.79 0.62 2.15
C HIS A 177 -38.42 1.54 1.10
N GLU A 178 -39.54 2.19 1.41
CA GLU A 178 -40.28 3.02 0.46
C GLU A 178 -39.58 4.34 0.15
N VAL A 179 -39.06 5.03 1.18
CA VAL A 179 -38.65 6.43 1.04
C VAL A 179 -37.20 6.72 1.40
N SER A 180 -36.49 5.81 2.09
CA SER A 180 -35.11 6.09 2.51
C SER A 180 -34.13 6.07 1.33
N GLN A 181 -33.35 7.12 1.19
CA GLN A 181 -32.24 7.23 0.25
C GLN A 181 -30.99 6.50 0.74
N HIS A 182 -30.92 6.20 2.05
CA HIS A 182 -29.82 5.46 2.64
C HIS A 182 -30.13 3.96 2.62
N LYS A 183 -29.56 3.24 1.65
CA LYS A 183 -29.82 1.82 1.41
C LYS A 183 -29.50 0.91 2.63
N PRO A 184 -28.41 1.10 3.39
CA PRO A 184 -28.10 0.23 4.53
C PRO A 184 -29.15 0.26 5.66
N SER A 185 -29.91 1.35 5.78
CA SER A 185 -30.98 1.47 6.79
C SER A 185 -32.29 0.79 6.39
N ALA A 186 -32.42 0.36 5.13
CA ALA A 186 -33.62 -0.33 4.66
C ALA A 186 -33.58 -1.85 4.88
N PHE A 187 -32.42 -2.44 5.23
CA PHE A 187 -32.22 -3.90 5.26
C PHE A 187 -32.09 -4.50 6.68
N ARG A 188 -32.71 -3.89 7.69
CA ARG A 188 -32.65 -4.39 9.08
C ARG A 188 -34.00 -4.43 9.75
#